data_AF-A0A7C6YHC2-F1
#
_entry.id   AF-A0A7C6YHC2-F1
#
_cell.length_a   1.000
_cell.length_b   1.000
_cell.length_c   1.000
_cell.angle_alpha   90.00
_cell.angle_beta   90.00
_cell.angle_gamma   90.00
#
_symmetry.space_group_name_H-M   'P 1'
#
loop_
_entity.id
_entity.type
_entity.pdbx_description
1 polymer ?
#
loop_
_entity_poly.entity_id
_entity_poly.type
_entity_poly.pdbx_seq_one_letter_code
_entity_poly.pdbx_strand_id
1 'polypeptide(L)'
;MHTEKIRINQRSPKNQWIRFAALFLVFALLTGLLVPVPAEASALKEEVVYVRLANDGSVEAVYVVNSFELDEERQIVDYGNYEYVQSLTGQGTVQLSNGTVSINSAGDRLHYEGFLIEPELPWTIAIAYELDGTEIAPAALAGKSGRLAIRINTAKNPNGDQDFFDTFALQLAVSLPSEQTRDIQAEGGTIAAAGENRQINFVALPGQESSLAIYADVTDFEMPAITIAGVRLNMDFDFDNVDLSDIRELSDGIAELDDGVIELADGVIELKDGTIELRDGVIELFDGTKELKDGTKELAKGTRDLKKGVKKASDGAKELKSNGPALAGGVDQYFDVILTMASAQLTASGLSAVTRTTYRSVIETALFGGELPETYAADDVYVVARQQYLNIMLATGIHGAIAPMSLADYKNLDPTNPAQAALKGDIDAAVDAAYGSAKPLLDVLKMLAGYDEINTGIAAYTAGVSRMSNGLVELYDGVDELHDGVVDLADGTSELHDGVEELVDGTKELADGVAELADGVNELADGTGELREETATLDRDILDGIKKEFDKMMGKGKKILSFVSGKNGEVSTVQFVMQTEGIKIDDSDTQPDWTLPQLSFWDRLVALFKRK
;
A
#
# COMPACT_ATOMS: atom_id res chain seq x y z
N MET A 1 27.40 -53.00 7.85
CA MET A 1 28.48 -53.41 6.93
C MET A 1 29.29 -52.16 6.61
N HIS A 2 30.49 -52.02 7.16
CA HIS A 2 31.31 -50.82 6.98
C HIS A 2 32.71 -51.23 6.52
N THR A 3 33.05 -50.77 5.32
CA THR A 3 34.32 -50.87 4.62
C THR A 3 35.20 -49.67 4.95
N GLU A 4 36.49 -49.96 5.18
CA GLU A 4 37.71 -49.20 4.79
C GLU A 4 37.81 -47.69 5.13
N LYS A 5 38.95 -47.11 5.56
CA LYS A 5 40.34 -47.57 5.62
C LYS A 5 41.15 -46.64 6.55
N ILE A 6 41.73 -47.24 7.58
CA ILE A 6 43.14 -47.17 8.03
C ILE A 6 43.77 -45.80 8.32
N ARG A 7 43.91 -45.53 9.64
CA ARG A 7 44.99 -44.78 10.29
C ARG A 7 46.00 -45.74 10.92
N ILE A 8 47.27 -45.40 10.78
CA ILE A 8 48.38 -45.46 11.76
C ILE A 8 48.67 -46.81 12.43
N ASN A 9 49.86 -47.36 12.14
CA ASN A 9 51.03 -47.37 13.03
C ASN A 9 51.80 -48.67 12.90
N GLN A 10 53.00 -48.65 12.32
CA GLN A 10 54.12 -49.50 12.72
C GLN A 10 55.41 -48.88 12.17
N ARG A 11 56.39 -48.61 13.02
CA ARG A 11 57.78 -48.98 12.75
C ARG A 11 58.67 -48.93 13.98
N SER A 12 59.59 -49.89 13.94
CA SER A 12 60.47 -50.40 14.97
C SER A 12 61.76 -49.55 15.13
N PRO A 13 62.58 -49.84 16.16
CA PRO A 13 63.64 -48.95 16.63
C PRO A 13 64.98 -49.31 15.98
N LYS A 14 65.81 -48.30 15.67
CA LYS A 14 67.27 -48.45 15.58
C LYS A 14 67.97 -47.09 15.67
N ASN A 15 68.30 -46.76 16.92
CA ASN A 15 69.15 -45.67 17.37
C ASN A 15 70.55 -45.70 16.73
N GLN A 16 70.72 -45.03 15.59
CA GLN A 16 72.03 -44.50 15.17
C GLN A 16 72.00 -43.07 14.58
N TRP A 17 70.83 -42.43 14.47
CA TRP A 17 70.71 -41.03 14.03
C TRP A 17 70.51 -40.01 15.18
N ILE A 18 70.20 -40.48 16.38
CA ILE A 18 69.89 -39.61 17.55
C ILE A 18 71.17 -39.10 18.26
N ARG A 19 72.37 -39.58 17.86
CA ARG A 19 73.66 -39.00 18.29
C ARG A 19 74.27 -38.00 17.30
N PHE A 20 73.64 -37.76 16.15
CA PHE A 20 74.06 -36.73 15.18
C PHE A 20 73.09 -35.54 15.09
N ALA A 21 71.87 -35.64 15.62
CA ALA A 21 70.90 -34.53 15.62
C ALA A 21 70.89 -33.69 16.92
N ALA A 22 71.47 -34.19 18.02
CA ALA A 22 71.55 -33.46 19.29
C ALA A 22 72.85 -32.64 19.46
N LEU A 23 73.79 -32.75 18.51
CA LEU A 23 75.01 -31.91 18.45
C LEU A 23 74.86 -30.70 17.49
N PHE A 24 73.76 -30.63 16.74
CA PHE A 24 73.46 -29.53 15.80
C PHE A 24 72.55 -28.45 16.41
N LEU A 25 72.03 -28.67 17.62
CA LEU A 25 71.14 -27.74 18.34
C LEU A 25 71.85 -27.03 19.53
N VAL A 26 73.14 -27.29 19.72
CA VAL A 26 74.03 -26.61 20.69
C VAL A 26 75.31 -26.05 20.03
N PHE A 27 75.43 -26.14 18.70
CA PHE A 27 76.47 -25.47 17.90
C PHE A 27 75.90 -24.37 16.97
N ALA A 28 74.60 -24.06 17.09
CA ALA A 28 73.92 -22.94 16.44
C ALA A 28 73.74 -21.71 17.38
N LEU A 29 74.39 -21.75 18.55
CA LEU A 29 74.46 -20.65 19.51
C LEU A 29 75.90 -20.63 20.07
N LEU A 30 76.60 -19.52 19.82
CA LEU A 30 77.97 -19.15 20.26
C LEU A 30 79.16 -19.63 19.40
N THR A 31 79.29 -19.06 18.19
CA THR A 31 80.36 -18.11 17.83
C THR A 31 79.77 -17.21 16.71
N GLY A 32 79.34 -15.97 16.93
CA GLY A 32 79.87 -15.00 17.87
C GLY A 32 81.14 -14.33 17.33
N LEU A 33 81.24 -14.12 16.01
CA LEU A 33 81.95 -12.94 15.52
C LEU A 33 80.91 -11.83 15.45
N LEU A 34 80.99 -10.98 16.47
CA LEU A 34 80.34 -9.69 16.54
C LEU A 34 80.62 -8.95 15.23
N VAL A 35 79.60 -8.76 14.40
CA VAL A 35 79.34 -7.39 13.98
C VAL A 35 78.25 -6.95 14.94
N PRO A 36 78.52 -6.06 15.89
CA PRO A 36 77.43 -5.33 16.47
C PRO A 36 76.82 -4.56 15.30
N VAL A 37 75.63 -4.96 14.84
CA VAL A 37 74.73 -3.95 14.31
C VAL A 37 74.21 -3.33 15.59
N PRO A 38 74.72 -2.17 16.04
CA PRO A 38 73.95 -1.46 17.03
C PRO A 38 72.59 -1.26 16.38
N ALA A 39 71.53 -1.74 17.03
CA ALA A 39 70.28 -1.03 16.97
C ALA A 39 70.59 0.32 17.64
N GLU A 40 71.25 1.19 16.88
CA GLU A 40 71.57 2.55 17.27
C GLU A 40 70.20 3.16 17.55
N ALA A 41 69.97 3.56 18.79
CA ALA A 41 68.91 4.50 19.08
C ALA A 41 69.11 5.66 18.10
N SER A 42 68.24 5.78 17.10
CA SER A 42 68.39 6.80 16.06
C SER A 42 68.45 8.14 16.77
N ALA A 43 69.50 8.92 16.55
CA ALA A 43 69.52 10.31 16.98
C ALA A 43 68.32 10.96 16.30
N LEU A 44 67.58 11.78 17.04
CA LEU A 44 66.50 12.55 16.45
C LEU A 44 67.13 13.46 15.39
N LYS A 45 66.80 13.17 14.14
CA LYS A 45 67.29 13.91 12.97
C LYS A 45 66.35 15.08 12.72
N GLU A 46 66.88 16.29 12.66
CA GLU A 46 66.19 17.46 12.13
C GLU A 46 66.78 17.81 10.77
N GLU A 47 65.92 18.17 9.82
CA GLU A 47 66.31 18.44 8.44
C GLU A 47 65.75 19.79 7.99
N VAL A 48 66.64 20.72 7.64
CA VAL A 48 66.24 21.99 7.04
C VAL A 48 66.76 22.03 5.61
N VAL A 49 65.83 22.02 4.67
CA VAL A 49 66.08 22.04 3.22
C VAL A 49 66.06 23.49 2.78
N TYR A 50 67.24 24.05 2.49
CA TYR A 50 67.37 25.39 1.96
C TYR A 50 67.38 25.35 0.44
N VAL A 51 66.49 26.11 -0.18
CA VAL A 51 66.34 26.19 -1.63
C VAL A 51 66.60 27.62 -2.07
N ARG A 52 67.54 27.80 -2.99
CA ARG A 52 67.70 29.05 -3.72
C ARG A 52 66.86 29.00 -4.99
N LEU A 53 65.98 29.97 -5.12
CA LEU A 53 65.14 30.15 -6.29
C LEU A 53 65.66 31.34 -7.10
N ALA A 54 65.63 31.24 -8.41
CA ALA A 54 65.70 32.40 -9.27
C ALA A 54 64.43 33.25 -9.07
N ASN A 55 64.47 34.50 -9.53
CA ASN A 55 63.32 35.40 -9.38
C ASN A 55 62.09 34.95 -10.18
N ASP A 56 62.20 34.00 -11.13
CA ASP A 56 61.06 33.39 -11.82
C ASP A 56 60.48 32.14 -11.11
N GLY A 57 61.09 31.72 -9.99
CA GLY A 57 60.73 30.54 -9.22
C GLY A 57 61.46 29.25 -9.60
N SER A 58 62.34 29.27 -10.61
CA SER A 58 63.16 28.10 -10.95
C SER A 58 64.23 27.81 -9.88
N VAL A 59 64.55 26.52 -9.68
CA VAL A 59 65.49 26.09 -8.63
C VAL A 59 66.93 26.24 -9.11
N GLU A 60 67.74 27.04 -8.40
CA GLU A 60 69.16 27.25 -8.72
C GLU A 60 70.07 26.30 -7.95
N ALA A 61 69.82 26.16 -6.64
CA ALA A 61 70.61 25.32 -5.76
C ALA A 61 69.76 24.85 -4.58
N VAL A 62 70.04 23.65 -4.08
CA VAL A 62 69.46 23.14 -2.84
C VAL A 62 70.55 22.54 -1.99
N TYR A 63 70.57 22.95 -0.73
CA TYR A 63 71.41 22.35 0.28
C TYR A 63 70.58 22.02 1.51
N VAL A 64 71.00 20.98 2.22
CA VAL A 64 70.27 20.48 3.38
C VAL A 64 71.16 20.52 4.58
N VAL A 65 70.70 21.18 5.62
CA VAL A 65 71.32 21.17 6.94
C VAL A 65 70.67 20.06 7.74
N ASN A 66 71.46 19.03 8.04
CA ASN A 66 71.04 17.91 8.87
C ASN A 66 71.60 18.14 10.27
N SER A 67 70.72 18.07 11.26
CA SER A 67 71.05 18.25 12.67
C SER A 67 70.70 16.99 13.45
N PHE A 68 71.57 16.59 14.37
CA PHE A 68 71.38 15.44 15.23
C PHE A 68 71.64 15.85 16.67
N GLU A 69 70.70 15.52 17.55
CA GLU A 69 70.91 15.57 19.00
C GLU A 69 71.57 14.27 19.46
N LEU A 70 72.66 14.40 20.23
CA LEU A 70 73.49 13.28 20.65
C LEU A 70 73.55 13.24 22.18
N ASP A 71 73.09 12.14 22.78
CA ASP A 71 73.19 11.92 24.23
C ASP A 71 74.54 11.33 24.65
N GLU A 72 75.22 10.63 23.72
CA GLU A 72 76.51 9.96 23.92
C GLU A 72 77.32 9.99 22.62
N GLU A 73 78.64 9.83 22.73
CA GLU A 73 79.54 9.74 21.56
C GLU A 73 79.19 8.54 20.69
N ARG A 74 78.90 8.80 19.41
CA ARG A 74 78.53 7.75 18.46
C ARG A 74 78.85 8.10 17.02
N GLN A 75 78.82 7.08 16.18
CA GLN A 75 78.85 7.24 14.74
C GLN A 75 77.43 7.55 14.25
N ILE A 76 77.27 8.61 13.47
CA ILE A 76 76.03 8.92 12.76
C ILE A 76 76.19 8.49 11.31
N VAL A 77 75.22 7.71 10.84
CA VAL A 77 75.09 7.27 9.45
C VAL A 77 73.84 7.90 8.86
N ASP A 78 74.01 8.70 7.82
CA ASP A 78 72.94 9.37 7.10
C ASP A 78 73.06 9.07 5.60
N TYR A 79 71.96 9.14 4.87
CA TYR A 79 71.91 8.85 3.44
C TYR A 79 71.39 10.06 2.66
N GLY A 80 71.99 10.34 1.52
CA GLY A 80 71.53 11.40 0.63
C GLY A 80 72.36 11.48 -0.65
N ASN A 81 71.75 11.99 -1.72
CA ASN A 81 72.40 12.19 -3.00
C ASN A 81 73.15 13.53 -3.05
N TYR A 82 74.25 13.59 -2.29
CA TYR A 82 75.04 14.81 -2.14
C TYR A 82 76.19 14.90 -3.16
N GLU A 83 76.45 16.10 -3.68
CA GLU A 83 77.66 16.42 -4.45
C GLU A 83 78.87 16.53 -3.52
N TYR A 84 78.69 17.23 -2.39
CA TYR A 84 79.65 17.29 -1.30
C TYR A 84 78.93 17.56 0.02
N VAL A 85 79.62 17.29 1.12
CA VAL A 85 79.14 17.47 2.49
C VAL A 85 80.21 18.14 3.34
N GLN A 86 79.79 18.99 4.27
CA GLN A 86 80.67 19.75 5.15
C GLN A 86 80.11 19.80 6.57
N SER A 87 80.97 19.59 7.58
CA SER A 87 80.59 19.75 8.99
C SER A 87 80.58 21.24 9.35
N LEU A 88 79.52 21.69 10.00
CA LEU A 88 79.37 23.07 10.50
C LEU A 88 79.84 23.22 11.94
N THR A 89 79.93 22.12 12.70
CA THR A 89 80.36 22.12 14.10
C THR A 89 81.87 22.01 14.28
N GLY A 90 82.63 21.84 13.19
CA GLY A 90 84.10 21.72 13.21
C GLY A 90 84.63 20.47 13.92
N GLN A 91 83.74 19.51 14.24
CA GLN A 91 84.08 18.23 14.87
C GLN A 91 83.87 17.07 13.90
N GLY A 92 84.86 16.17 13.84
CA GLY A 92 84.86 14.97 13.00
C GLY A 92 85.16 15.22 11.52
N THR A 93 85.79 14.24 10.85
CA THR A 93 85.91 14.22 9.39
C THR A 93 84.66 13.60 8.79
N VAL A 94 83.91 14.38 8.01
CA VAL A 94 82.74 13.87 7.29
C VAL A 94 83.21 13.00 6.12
N GLN A 95 82.78 11.74 6.10
CA GLN A 95 83.07 10.83 4.99
C GLN A 95 81.81 10.63 4.16
N LEU A 96 81.88 10.97 2.86
CA LEU A 96 80.85 10.67 1.88
C LEU A 96 81.35 9.54 0.97
N SER A 97 80.62 8.42 0.95
CA SER A 97 80.92 7.27 0.07
C SER A 97 79.61 6.66 -0.43
N ASN A 98 79.42 6.65 -1.75
CA ASN A 98 78.25 6.07 -2.43
C ASN A 98 76.88 6.50 -1.83
N GLY A 99 76.72 7.80 -1.52
CA GLY A 99 75.49 8.35 -0.97
C GLY A 99 75.26 8.09 0.52
N THR A 100 76.25 7.52 1.22
CA THR A 100 76.27 7.37 2.68
C THR A 100 77.22 8.39 3.28
N VAL A 101 76.71 9.17 4.24
CA VAL A 101 77.45 10.12 5.07
C VAL A 101 77.75 9.43 6.40
N SER A 102 79.01 9.45 6.84
CA SER A 102 79.42 8.90 8.14
C SER A 102 80.25 9.92 8.91
N ILE A 103 79.82 10.21 10.14
CA ILE A 103 80.43 11.21 11.03
C ILE A 103 80.54 10.62 12.44
N ASN A 104 81.73 10.64 13.02
CA ASN A 104 81.93 10.37 14.44
C ASN A 104 81.84 11.69 15.20
N SER A 105 80.92 11.80 16.16
CA SER A 105 80.72 13.02 16.95
C SER A 105 80.60 12.67 18.44
N ALA A 106 81.29 13.45 19.28
CA ALA A 106 81.33 13.30 20.73
C ALA A 106 80.65 14.45 21.49
N GLY A 107 80.05 15.42 20.77
CA GLY A 107 79.39 16.59 21.34
C GLY A 107 77.86 16.52 21.27
N ASP A 108 77.20 17.35 22.08
CA ASP A 108 75.73 17.34 22.31
C ASP A 108 74.89 17.56 21.03
N ARG A 109 75.44 18.27 20.03
CA ARG A 109 74.77 18.49 18.73
C ARG A 109 75.76 18.36 17.59
N LEU A 110 75.33 17.68 16.53
CA LEU A 110 76.04 17.59 15.26
C LEU A 110 75.22 18.31 14.18
N HIS A 111 75.85 19.26 13.48
CA HIS A 111 75.29 19.92 12.30
C HIS A 111 76.23 19.71 11.12
N TYR A 112 75.69 19.22 10.02
CA TYR A 112 76.41 19.17 8.76
C TYR A 112 75.49 19.63 7.62
N GLU A 113 76.08 20.24 6.61
CA GLU A 113 75.39 20.63 5.38
C GLU A 113 75.82 19.74 4.22
N GLY A 114 74.89 19.49 3.31
CA GLY A 114 75.14 18.77 2.08
C GLY A 114 74.42 19.40 0.90
N PHE A 115 75.12 19.55 -0.22
CA PHE A 115 74.57 20.08 -1.47
C PHE A 115 74.02 18.94 -2.30
N LEU A 116 72.76 19.02 -2.74
CA LEU A 116 72.09 17.93 -3.44
C LEU A 116 72.35 17.97 -4.95
N ILE A 117 72.49 16.78 -5.54
CA ILE A 117 72.57 16.62 -7.00
C ILE A 117 71.15 16.50 -7.56
N GLU A 118 70.75 17.45 -8.41
CA GLU A 118 69.47 17.47 -9.15
C GLU A 118 68.24 17.11 -8.29
N PRO A 119 67.96 17.83 -7.18
CA PRO A 119 66.86 17.50 -6.28
C PRO A 119 65.50 17.88 -6.88
N GLU A 120 64.51 17.00 -6.69
CA GLU A 120 63.14 17.21 -7.13
C GLU A 120 62.27 17.70 -5.96
N LEU A 121 61.98 19.00 -5.92
CA LEU A 121 61.13 19.58 -4.88
C LEU A 121 59.66 19.11 -5.01
N PRO A 122 58.91 19.00 -3.91
CA PRO A 122 57.49 18.60 -3.94
C PRO A 122 56.57 19.59 -4.68
N TRP A 123 56.98 20.85 -4.79
CA TRP A 123 56.20 21.92 -5.39
C TRP A 123 56.89 22.49 -6.63
N THR A 124 56.11 22.88 -7.62
CA THR A 124 56.54 23.82 -8.67
C THR A 124 56.18 25.23 -8.24
N ILE A 125 57.16 26.13 -8.22
CA ILE A 125 56.99 27.54 -7.86
C ILE A 125 57.21 28.35 -9.13
N ALA A 126 56.23 29.18 -9.51
CA ALA A 126 56.34 30.07 -10.66
C ALA A 126 56.01 31.49 -10.23
N ILE A 127 56.94 32.41 -10.48
CA ILE A 127 56.82 33.82 -10.12
C ILE A 127 56.85 34.64 -11.40
N ALA A 128 55.78 35.38 -11.65
CA ALA A 128 55.65 36.26 -12.82
C ALA A 128 55.46 37.71 -12.39
N TYR A 129 56.05 38.63 -13.16
CA TYR A 129 55.98 40.07 -12.93
C TYR A 129 55.38 40.77 -14.14
N GLU A 130 54.45 41.70 -13.89
CA GLU A 130 53.87 42.56 -14.92
C GLU A 130 54.03 44.03 -14.49
N LEU A 131 54.51 44.89 -15.38
CA LEU A 131 54.56 46.34 -15.18
C LEU A 131 53.63 47.01 -16.18
N ASP A 132 52.69 47.82 -15.69
CA ASP A 132 51.66 48.49 -16.48
C ASP A 132 50.88 47.52 -17.42
N GLY A 133 50.68 46.29 -16.97
CA GLY A 133 49.97 45.23 -17.69
C GLY A 133 50.77 44.49 -18.76
N THR A 134 52.08 44.71 -18.84
CA THR A 134 52.99 43.95 -19.73
C THR A 134 53.95 43.10 -18.90
N GLU A 135 54.11 41.82 -19.27
CA GLU A 135 55.06 40.92 -18.64
C GLU A 135 56.49 41.44 -18.78
N ILE A 136 57.24 41.44 -17.67
CA ILE A 136 58.59 41.95 -17.60
C ILE A 136 59.51 40.94 -16.93
N ALA A 137 60.70 40.74 -17.50
CA ALA A 137 61.71 39.88 -16.90
C ALA A 137 62.20 40.48 -15.57
N PRO A 138 62.43 39.68 -14.52
CA PRO A 138 62.80 40.20 -13.20
C PRO A 138 64.04 41.11 -13.20
N ALA A 139 65.06 40.76 -14.00
CA ALA A 139 66.29 41.55 -14.14
C ALA A 139 66.05 42.95 -14.76
N ALA A 140 64.96 43.13 -15.52
CA ALA A 140 64.62 44.40 -16.15
C ALA A 140 63.68 45.28 -15.28
N LEU A 141 63.22 44.75 -14.15
CA LEU A 141 62.28 45.43 -13.25
C LEU A 141 62.96 46.40 -12.28
N ALA A 142 64.24 46.17 -11.96
CA ALA A 142 65.01 47.03 -11.08
C ALA A 142 64.99 48.50 -11.58
N GLY A 143 64.59 49.42 -10.70
CA GLY A 143 64.62 50.86 -10.98
C GLY A 143 63.51 51.33 -11.93
N LYS A 144 62.53 50.47 -12.22
CA LYS A 144 61.33 50.85 -12.97
C LYS A 144 60.29 51.45 -12.02
N SER A 145 59.43 52.28 -12.60
CA SER A 145 58.33 52.94 -11.93
C SER A 145 57.06 52.72 -12.74
N GLY A 146 55.94 52.44 -12.08
CA GLY A 146 54.67 52.09 -12.74
C GLY A 146 53.79 51.24 -11.82
N ARG A 147 52.74 50.63 -12.37
CA ARG A 147 51.87 49.71 -11.63
C ARG A 147 52.38 48.28 -11.77
N LEU A 148 52.92 47.74 -10.68
CA LEU A 148 53.49 46.39 -10.61
C LEU A 148 52.42 45.37 -10.19
N ALA A 149 52.40 44.22 -10.85
CA ALA A 149 51.75 43.01 -10.39
C ALA A 149 52.77 41.88 -10.23
N ILE A 150 52.74 41.19 -9.09
CA ILE A 150 53.53 39.99 -8.79
C ILE A 150 52.57 38.83 -8.62
N ARG A 151 52.71 37.78 -9.42
CA ARG A 151 51.91 36.55 -9.34
C ARG A 151 52.81 35.40 -8.93
N ILE A 152 52.51 34.79 -7.78
CA ILE A 152 53.25 33.63 -7.27
C ILE A 152 52.30 32.43 -7.28
N ASN A 153 52.59 31.44 -8.11
CA ASN A 153 51.83 30.22 -8.24
C ASN A 153 52.61 29.05 -7.66
N THR A 154 51.94 28.25 -6.83
CA THR A 154 52.48 27.00 -6.27
C THR A 154 51.59 25.85 -6.71
N ALA A 155 52.17 24.84 -7.35
CA ALA A 155 51.45 23.66 -7.80
C ALA A 155 52.21 22.38 -7.50
N LYS A 156 51.57 21.24 -7.72
CA LYS A 156 52.14 19.91 -7.47
C LYS A 156 53.27 19.64 -8.47
N ASN A 157 54.46 19.25 -7.99
CA ASN A 157 55.51 18.73 -8.87
C ASN A 157 55.32 17.22 -9.05
N PRO A 158 55.00 16.71 -10.25
CA PRO A 158 54.78 15.27 -10.47
C PRO A 158 56.01 14.40 -10.19
N ASN A 159 57.21 14.96 -10.28
CA ASN A 159 58.46 14.22 -10.06
C ASN A 159 58.91 14.28 -8.59
N GLY A 160 58.46 15.30 -7.84
CA GLY A 160 58.77 15.43 -6.42
C GLY A 160 58.05 14.40 -5.54
N ASP A 161 58.49 14.28 -4.29
CA ASP A 161 57.84 13.42 -3.30
C ASP A 161 56.48 14.00 -2.87
N GLN A 162 55.43 13.25 -3.18
CA GLN A 162 54.04 13.67 -3.02
C GLN A 162 53.59 13.71 -1.57
N ASP A 163 54.22 12.95 -0.67
CA ASP A 163 53.86 12.97 0.74
C ASP A 163 54.15 14.35 1.35
N PHE A 164 55.19 15.05 0.87
CA PHE A 164 55.46 16.42 1.29
C PHE A 164 54.44 17.41 0.71
N PHE A 165 54.07 17.29 -0.57
CA PHE A 165 53.02 18.15 -1.16
C PHE A 165 51.68 18.01 -0.42
N ASP A 166 51.28 16.78 -0.10
CA ASP A 166 49.99 16.46 0.52
C ASP A 166 49.94 16.81 2.02
N THR A 167 51.07 17.02 2.70
CA THR A 167 51.11 17.21 4.17
C THR A 167 51.80 18.49 4.66
N PHE A 168 52.50 19.22 3.80
CA PHE A 168 53.15 20.49 4.14
C PHE A 168 52.44 21.66 3.49
N ALA A 169 52.25 22.72 4.28
CA ALA A 169 51.76 23.99 3.78
C ALA A 169 52.95 24.87 3.38
N LEU A 170 52.74 25.75 2.40
CA LEU A 170 53.71 26.77 2.05
C LEU A 170 53.30 28.12 2.64
N GLN A 171 54.19 28.70 3.44
CA GLN A 171 54.06 30.04 3.98
C GLN A 171 54.88 30.98 3.12
N LEU A 172 54.20 31.77 2.30
CA LEU A 172 54.79 32.78 1.44
C LEU A 172 54.86 34.11 2.18
N ALA A 173 56.02 34.73 2.20
CA ALA A 173 56.27 36.04 2.76
C ALA A 173 56.98 36.93 1.73
N VAL A 174 56.31 38.00 1.33
CA VAL A 174 56.83 39.02 0.41
C VAL A 174 56.99 40.32 1.18
N SER A 175 58.18 40.93 1.12
CA SER A 175 58.45 42.21 1.76
C SER A 175 58.59 43.30 0.71
N LEU A 176 57.77 44.34 0.79
CA LEU A 176 57.81 45.50 -0.11
C LEU A 176 58.23 46.77 0.66
N PRO A 177 59.30 47.47 0.24
CA PRO A 177 59.73 48.72 0.87
C PRO A 177 58.69 49.83 0.80
N SER A 178 58.37 50.47 1.94
CA SER A 178 57.27 51.44 2.02
C SER A 178 57.59 52.80 1.37
N GLU A 179 58.87 53.11 1.14
CA GLU A 179 59.27 54.36 0.47
C GLU A 179 59.09 54.27 -1.06
N GLN A 180 59.36 53.10 -1.63
CA GLN A 180 59.31 52.81 -3.06
C GLN A 180 57.95 52.25 -3.52
N THR A 181 57.06 51.84 -2.59
CA THR A 181 55.77 51.22 -2.92
C THR A 181 54.58 51.91 -2.26
N ARG A 182 53.48 52.03 -3.01
CA ARG A 182 52.19 52.60 -2.56
C ARG A 182 51.03 51.74 -3.05
N ASP A 183 49.86 51.93 -2.42
CA ASP A 183 48.59 51.31 -2.83
C ASP A 183 48.66 49.77 -2.98
N ILE A 184 49.35 49.11 -2.05
CA ILE A 184 49.53 47.65 -2.05
C ILE A 184 48.20 46.94 -1.83
N GLN A 185 47.87 46.01 -2.74
CA GLN A 185 46.76 45.08 -2.65
C GLN A 185 47.29 43.66 -2.79
N ALA A 186 46.80 42.73 -1.98
CA ALA A 186 47.16 41.32 -2.06
C ALA A 186 45.89 40.48 -2.05
N GLU A 187 45.60 39.79 -3.15
CA GLU A 187 44.47 38.86 -3.22
C GLU A 187 44.85 37.57 -2.48
N GLY A 188 44.12 37.27 -1.39
CA GLY A 188 44.39 36.12 -0.53
C GLY A 188 45.50 36.31 0.50
N GLY A 189 46.39 37.31 0.33
CA GLY A 189 47.47 37.62 1.26
C GLY A 189 47.04 38.57 2.40
N THR A 190 47.60 38.36 3.59
CA THR A 190 47.48 39.29 4.73
C THR A 190 48.61 40.31 4.69
N ILE A 191 48.28 41.60 4.68
CA ILE A 191 49.26 42.69 4.68
C ILE A 191 49.49 43.20 6.10
N ALA A 192 50.75 43.28 6.53
CA ALA A 192 51.18 43.79 7.82
C ALA A 192 52.30 44.83 7.67
N ALA A 193 52.40 45.77 8.62
CA ALA A 193 53.51 46.72 8.68
C ALA A 193 54.71 46.10 9.43
N ALA A 194 55.90 46.16 8.85
CA ALA A 194 57.14 45.61 9.41
C ALA A 194 58.27 46.63 9.28
N GLY A 195 58.35 47.56 10.23
CA GLY A 195 59.34 48.65 10.22
C GLY A 195 59.17 49.56 9.01
N GLU A 196 60.21 49.64 8.16
CA GLU A 196 60.20 50.42 6.90
C GLU A 196 59.54 49.66 5.74
N ASN A 197 59.17 48.39 5.93
CA ASN A 197 58.57 47.55 4.90
C ASN A 197 57.08 47.22 5.18
N ARG A 198 56.39 46.80 4.13
CA ARG A 198 55.08 46.13 4.17
C ARG A 198 55.29 44.65 3.87
N GLN A 199 54.89 43.80 4.80
CA GLN A 199 54.99 42.36 4.68
C GLN A 199 53.65 41.77 4.25
N ILE A 200 53.64 40.96 3.20
CA ILE A 200 52.49 40.23 2.70
C ILE A 200 52.73 38.76 3.01
N ASN A 201 51.86 38.17 3.85
CA ASN A 201 51.93 36.76 4.23
C ASN A 201 50.76 35.99 3.61
N PHE A 202 51.02 34.82 3.08
CA PHE A 202 50.02 33.92 2.50
C PHE A 202 50.35 32.47 2.87
N VAL A 203 49.33 31.66 3.13
CA VAL A 203 49.50 30.24 3.46
C VAL A 203 48.77 29.42 2.41
N ALA A 204 49.52 28.69 1.58
CA ALA A 204 48.99 27.66 0.71
C ALA A 204 48.77 26.38 1.54
N LEU A 205 47.54 25.87 1.54
CA LEU A 205 47.19 24.66 2.29
C LEU A 205 47.82 23.40 1.67
N PRO A 206 48.12 22.36 2.48
CA PRO A 206 48.66 21.10 1.96
C PRO A 206 47.74 20.47 0.92
N GLY A 207 48.34 19.84 -0.10
CA GLY A 207 47.61 19.12 -1.14
C GLY A 207 46.85 20.00 -2.14
N GLN A 208 46.95 21.33 -2.03
CA GLN A 208 46.25 22.26 -2.92
C GLN A 208 47.21 23.13 -3.73
N GLU A 209 46.82 23.41 -4.96
CA GLU A 209 47.46 24.47 -5.75
C GLU A 209 47.01 25.82 -5.22
N SER A 210 47.87 26.83 -5.30
CA SER A 210 47.59 28.15 -4.76
C SER A 210 48.23 29.25 -5.61
N SER A 211 47.60 30.42 -5.60
CA SER A 211 48.05 31.59 -6.34
C SER A 211 47.93 32.83 -5.45
N LEU A 212 49.02 33.57 -5.31
CA LEU A 212 49.07 34.87 -4.63
C LEU A 212 49.31 35.96 -5.69
N ALA A 213 48.39 36.92 -5.78
CA ALA A 213 48.54 38.09 -6.63
C ALA A 213 48.71 39.34 -5.78
N ILE A 214 49.81 40.06 -5.98
CA ILE A 214 50.14 41.31 -5.29
C ILE A 214 50.19 42.44 -6.32
N TYR A 215 49.50 43.54 -6.06
CA TYR A 215 49.50 44.74 -6.89
C TYR A 215 50.03 45.92 -6.07
N ALA A 216 50.90 46.73 -6.64
CA ALA A 216 51.41 47.94 -5.99
C ALA A 216 51.83 48.99 -7.02
N ASP A 217 51.72 50.27 -6.67
CA ASP A 217 52.33 51.36 -7.41
C ASP A 217 53.77 51.53 -6.94
N VAL A 218 54.73 51.40 -7.85
CA VAL A 218 56.16 51.36 -7.54
C VAL A 218 56.92 52.55 -8.14
N THR A 219 57.91 53.06 -7.43
CA THR A 219 58.85 54.09 -7.91
C THR A 219 60.27 53.64 -7.60
N ASP A 220 61.15 53.63 -8.61
CA ASP A 220 62.53 53.14 -8.50
C ASP A 220 62.58 51.78 -7.78
N PHE A 221 61.87 50.80 -8.36
CA PHE A 221 61.55 49.56 -7.66
C PHE A 221 62.77 48.75 -7.25
N GLU A 222 62.77 48.39 -5.96
CA GLU A 222 63.64 47.39 -5.33
C GLU A 222 62.81 46.53 -4.37
N MET A 223 63.17 45.26 -4.23
CA MET A 223 62.57 44.40 -3.22
C MET A 223 63.59 43.43 -2.61
N PRO A 224 63.49 43.15 -1.30
CA PRO A 224 64.12 41.98 -0.69
C PRO A 224 63.66 40.66 -1.33
N ALA A 225 64.38 39.59 -1.00
CA ALA A 225 64.01 38.23 -1.38
C ALA A 225 62.59 37.86 -0.92
N ILE A 226 61.87 37.12 -1.78
CA ILE A 226 60.64 36.43 -1.40
C ILE A 226 61.04 35.19 -0.61
N THR A 227 60.44 34.99 0.56
CA THR A 227 60.66 33.79 1.37
C THR A 227 59.44 32.88 1.29
N ILE A 228 59.66 31.60 1.06
CA ILE A 228 58.64 30.56 1.03
C ILE A 228 59.07 29.44 1.98
N ALA A 229 58.35 29.26 3.07
CA ALA A 229 58.62 28.23 4.06
C ALA A 229 57.65 27.06 3.91
N GLY A 230 58.16 25.85 3.68
CA GLY A 230 57.37 24.62 3.72
C GLY A 230 57.38 24.03 5.12
N VAL A 231 56.23 24.06 5.79
CA VAL A 231 56.09 23.58 7.17
C VAL A 231 54.86 22.67 7.30
N ARG A 232 54.93 21.68 8.18
CA ARG A 232 53.74 20.91 8.55
C ARG A 232 52.86 21.79 9.45
N LEU A 233 51.62 22.01 9.04
CA LEU A 233 50.66 22.69 9.90
C LEU A 233 50.27 21.76 11.05
N ASN A 234 50.11 22.33 12.24
CA ASN A 234 49.47 21.66 13.37
C ASN A 234 48.32 22.55 13.81
N MET A 235 47.13 22.27 13.29
CA MET A 235 45.89 22.97 13.61
C MET A 235 44.97 21.99 14.32
N ASP A 236 44.46 22.40 15.46
CA ASP A 236 43.46 21.65 16.21
C ASP A 236 42.09 22.25 15.87
N PHE A 237 41.24 21.47 15.21
CA PHE A 237 39.88 21.87 14.89
C PHE A 237 38.92 21.10 15.80
N ASP A 238 38.05 21.86 16.48
CA ASP A 238 37.03 21.30 17.35
C ASP A 238 35.77 20.98 16.55
N PHE A 239 35.66 19.71 16.14
CA PHE A 239 34.50 19.20 15.40
C PHE A 239 33.30 18.91 16.30
N ASP A 240 33.47 18.91 17.62
CA ASP A 240 32.39 18.55 18.55
C ASP A 240 31.35 19.67 18.67
N ASN A 241 31.70 20.90 18.28
CA ASN A 241 30.86 22.09 18.36
C ASN A 241 30.32 22.56 16.99
N VAL A 242 30.34 21.71 15.97
CA VAL A 242 29.72 22.03 14.67
C VAL A 242 28.20 21.98 14.81
N ASP A 243 27.53 23.06 14.42
CA ASP A 243 26.06 23.13 14.43
C ASP A 243 25.48 22.30 13.28
N LEU A 244 24.79 21.21 13.64
CA LEU A 244 24.07 20.32 12.74
C LEU A 244 22.58 20.21 13.13
N SER A 245 22.05 21.25 13.79
CA SER A 245 20.65 21.30 14.20
C SER A 245 19.68 21.09 13.02
N ASP A 246 19.94 21.70 11.87
CA ASP A 246 19.13 21.54 10.65
C ASP A 246 19.06 20.07 10.18
N ILE A 247 20.15 19.32 10.31
CA ILE A 247 20.20 17.90 9.91
C ILE A 247 19.38 17.04 10.88
N ARG A 248 19.42 17.38 12.17
CA ARG A 248 18.60 16.71 13.19
C ARG A 248 17.12 17.01 13.00
N GLU A 249 16.76 18.26 12.74
CA GLU A 249 15.38 18.63 12.43
C GLU A 249 14.86 17.90 11.19
N LEU A 250 15.69 17.73 10.16
CA LEU A 250 15.35 16.92 9.00
C LEU A 250 15.12 15.44 9.38
N SER A 251 16.02 14.84 10.17
CA SER A 251 15.88 13.46 10.64
C SER A 251 14.64 13.26 11.49
N ASP A 252 14.32 14.22 12.38
CA ASP A 252 13.13 14.19 13.21
C ASP A 252 11.87 14.32 12.35
N GLY A 253 11.87 15.21 11.35
CA GLY A 253 10.76 15.35 10.39
C GLY A 253 10.54 14.10 9.54
N ILE A 254 11.60 13.36 9.21
CA ILE A 254 11.49 12.06 8.53
C ILE A 254 10.90 11.01 9.47
N ALA A 255 11.27 11.01 10.75
CA ALA A 255 10.68 10.11 11.74
C ALA A 255 9.18 10.39 11.95
N GLU A 256 8.78 11.66 12.02
CA GLU A 256 7.36 12.05 12.08
C GLU A 256 6.59 11.62 10.83
N LEU A 257 7.21 11.75 9.64
CA LEU A 257 6.61 11.27 8.38
C LEU A 257 6.40 9.75 8.41
N ASP A 258 7.42 8.98 8.81
CA ASP A 258 7.36 7.53 8.91
C ASP A 258 6.27 7.06 9.90
N ASP A 259 6.24 7.66 11.09
CA ASP A 259 5.21 7.37 12.10
C ASP A 259 3.80 7.70 11.55
N GLY A 260 3.64 8.81 10.81
CA GLY A 260 2.37 9.17 10.17
C GLY A 260 1.95 8.22 9.04
N VAL A 261 2.90 7.64 8.31
CA VAL A 261 2.62 6.60 7.30
C VAL A 261 2.21 5.28 7.95
N ILE A 262 2.79 4.93 9.10
CA ILE A 262 2.35 3.77 9.89
C ILE A 262 0.90 3.94 10.35
N GLU A 263 0.52 5.13 10.84
CA GLU A 263 -0.88 5.41 11.20
C GLU A 263 -1.83 5.32 9.99
N LEU A 264 -1.38 5.77 8.81
CA LEU A 264 -2.14 5.61 7.57
C LEU A 264 -2.32 4.12 7.20
N ALA A 265 -1.29 3.30 7.36
CA ALA A 265 -1.35 1.86 7.12
C ALA A 265 -2.40 1.19 8.02
N ASP A 266 -2.40 1.53 9.31
CA ASP A 266 -3.41 1.07 10.27
C ASP A 266 -4.84 1.48 9.84
N GLY A 267 -5.03 2.74 9.44
CA GLY A 267 -6.32 3.22 8.93
C GLY A 267 -6.79 2.52 7.65
N VAL A 268 -5.88 2.13 6.77
CA VAL A 268 -6.22 1.35 5.57
C VAL A 268 -6.57 -0.10 5.92
N ILE A 269 -5.95 -0.69 6.95
CA ILE A 269 -6.36 -2.01 7.48
C ILE A 269 -7.79 -1.93 8.01
N GLU A 270 -8.15 -0.90 8.78
CA GLU A 270 -9.53 -0.70 9.24
C GLU A 270 -10.52 -0.54 8.07
N LEU A 271 -10.15 0.21 7.03
CA LEU A 271 -10.98 0.37 5.83
C LEU A 271 -11.19 -0.97 5.11
N LYS A 272 -10.15 -1.80 5.02
CA LYS A 272 -10.22 -3.14 4.43
C LYS A 272 -11.18 -4.03 5.20
N ASP A 273 -11.09 -4.04 6.52
CA ASP A 273 -11.98 -4.82 7.38
C ASP A 273 -13.44 -4.35 7.23
N GLY A 274 -13.69 -3.03 7.25
CA GLY A 274 -15.02 -2.47 7.01
C GLY A 274 -15.58 -2.79 5.61
N THR A 275 -14.72 -2.92 4.61
CA THR A 275 -15.12 -3.31 3.25
C THR A 275 -15.49 -4.80 3.18
N ILE A 276 -14.81 -5.66 3.94
CA ILE A 276 -15.18 -7.07 4.10
C ILE A 276 -16.55 -7.19 4.76
N GLU A 277 -16.79 -6.44 5.84
CA GLU A 277 -18.10 -6.42 6.52
C GLU A 277 -19.22 -5.95 5.60
N LEU A 278 -18.99 -4.89 4.81
CA LEU A 278 -19.94 -4.40 3.83
C LEU A 278 -20.27 -5.47 2.78
N ARG A 279 -19.25 -6.11 2.21
CA ARG A 279 -19.43 -7.18 1.22
C ARG A 279 -20.23 -8.34 1.79
N ASP A 280 -19.91 -8.78 3.00
CA ASP A 280 -20.60 -9.89 3.64
C ASP A 280 -22.07 -9.53 3.91
N GLY A 281 -22.38 -8.30 4.34
CA GLY A 281 -23.75 -7.80 4.47
C GLY A 281 -24.51 -7.70 3.14
N VAL A 282 -23.83 -7.36 2.04
CA VAL A 282 -24.43 -7.34 0.70
C VAL A 282 -24.69 -8.77 0.19
N ILE A 283 -23.86 -9.75 0.53
CA ILE A 283 -24.12 -11.17 0.23
C ILE A 283 -25.37 -11.66 0.98
N GLU A 284 -25.55 -11.28 2.24
CA GLU A 284 -26.78 -11.61 2.98
C GLU A 284 -28.03 -10.98 2.34
N LEU A 285 -27.92 -9.73 1.86
CA LEU A 285 -28.99 -9.07 1.12
C LEU A 285 -29.28 -9.79 -0.20
N PHE A 286 -28.25 -10.24 -0.93
CA PHE A 286 -28.39 -11.01 -2.16
C PHE A 286 -29.17 -12.31 -1.92
N ASP A 287 -28.81 -13.06 -0.88
CA ASP A 287 -29.53 -14.28 -0.51
C ASP A 287 -30.98 -13.98 -0.11
N GLY A 288 -31.22 -12.92 0.67
CA GLY A 288 -32.57 -12.51 1.04
C GLY A 288 -33.45 -12.09 -0.15
N THR A 289 -32.88 -11.37 -1.13
CA THR A 289 -33.63 -11.00 -2.36
C THR A 289 -33.90 -12.21 -3.24
N LYS A 290 -33.01 -13.20 -3.26
CA LYS A 290 -33.23 -14.48 -3.95
C LYS A 290 -34.39 -15.26 -3.33
N GLU A 291 -34.44 -15.37 -2.00
CA GLU A 291 -35.55 -16.00 -1.29
C GLU A 291 -36.88 -15.28 -1.56
N LEU A 292 -36.87 -13.94 -1.55
CA LEU A 292 -38.03 -13.14 -1.88
C LEU A 292 -38.51 -13.39 -3.33
N LYS A 293 -37.60 -13.36 -4.30
CA LYS A 293 -37.85 -13.64 -5.72
C LYS A 293 -38.42 -15.04 -5.95
N ASP A 294 -37.94 -16.04 -5.21
CA ASP A 294 -38.49 -17.39 -5.30
C ASP A 294 -39.87 -17.51 -4.63
N GLY A 295 -40.08 -16.85 -3.49
CA GLY A 295 -41.37 -16.76 -2.81
C GLY A 295 -42.46 -16.11 -3.67
N THR A 296 -42.13 -15.04 -4.42
CA THR A 296 -43.08 -14.38 -5.32
C THR A 296 -43.43 -15.25 -6.53
N LYS A 297 -42.49 -16.04 -7.07
CA LYS A 297 -42.79 -17.06 -8.09
C LYS A 297 -43.75 -18.14 -7.58
N GLU A 298 -43.58 -18.60 -6.35
CA GLU A 298 -44.50 -19.56 -5.73
C GLU A 298 -45.89 -18.96 -5.52
N LEU A 299 -45.96 -17.70 -5.06
CA LEU A 299 -47.22 -16.98 -4.93
C LEU A 299 -47.92 -16.81 -6.29
N ALA A 300 -47.18 -16.45 -7.34
CA ALA A 300 -47.70 -16.34 -8.70
C ALA A 300 -48.26 -17.68 -9.23
N LYS A 301 -47.63 -18.80 -8.86
CA LYS A 301 -48.15 -20.13 -9.16
C LYS A 301 -49.43 -20.41 -8.38
N GLY A 302 -49.47 -20.08 -7.10
CA GLY A 302 -50.65 -20.25 -6.24
C GLY A 302 -51.86 -19.45 -6.73
N THR A 303 -51.67 -18.19 -7.11
CA THR A 303 -52.75 -17.33 -7.65
C THR A 303 -53.23 -17.84 -9.01
N ARG A 304 -52.33 -18.36 -9.86
CA ARG A 304 -52.70 -19.02 -11.13
C ARG A 304 -53.59 -20.25 -10.90
N ASP A 305 -53.27 -21.06 -9.91
CA ASP A 305 -54.04 -22.27 -9.60
C ASP A 305 -55.39 -21.93 -8.94
N LEU A 306 -55.43 -20.89 -8.10
CA LEU A 306 -56.67 -20.31 -7.59
C LEU A 306 -57.56 -19.81 -8.74
N LYS A 307 -57.00 -19.03 -9.69
CA LYS A 307 -57.70 -18.54 -10.88
C LYS A 307 -58.34 -19.70 -11.66
N LYS A 308 -57.60 -20.78 -11.91
CA LYS A 308 -58.14 -21.99 -12.57
C LYS A 308 -59.27 -22.64 -11.76
N GLY A 309 -59.12 -22.74 -10.45
CA GLY A 309 -60.13 -23.32 -9.55
C GLY A 309 -61.43 -22.52 -9.55
N VAL A 310 -61.33 -21.19 -9.41
CA VAL A 310 -62.48 -20.28 -9.48
C VAL A 310 -63.12 -20.31 -10.86
N LYS A 311 -62.33 -20.36 -11.95
CA LYS A 311 -62.86 -20.53 -13.31
C LYS A 311 -63.72 -21.78 -13.42
N LYS A 312 -63.21 -22.92 -12.93
CA LYS A 312 -63.92 -24.21 -12.98
C LYS A 312 -65.22 -24.15 -12.19
N ALA A 313 -65.23 -23.52 -11.02
CA ALA A 313 -66.44 -23.29 -10.24
C ALA A 313 -67.44 -22.39 -10.98
N SER A 314 -66.97 -21.30 -11.58
CA SER A 314 -67.78 -20.36 -12.37
C SER A 314 -68.41 -21.04 -13.59
N ASP A 315 -67.64 -21.84 -14.34
CA ASP A 315 -68.12 -22.61 -15.48
C ASP A 315 -69.19 -23.64 -15.06
N GLY A 316 -68.97 -24.36 -13.94
CA GLY A 316 -69.96 -25.29 -13.40
C GLY A 316 -71.24 -24.61 -12.92
N ALA A 317 -71.14 -23.41 -12.32
CA ALA A 317 -72.30 -22.61 -11.94
C ALA A 317 -73.10 -22.11 -13.16
N LYS A 318 -72.41 -21.74 -14.26
CA LYS A 318 -73.04 -21.38 -15.54
C LYS A 318 -73.77 -22.57 -16.16
N GLU A 319 -73.16 -23.76 -16.13
CA GLU A 319 -73.79 -25.00 -16.57
C GLU A 319 -75.07 -25.29 -15.77
N LEU A 320 -74.97 -25.23 -14.44
CA LEU A 320 -76.11 -25.42 -13.54
C LEU A 320 -77.24 -24.41 -13.82
N LYS A 321 -76.88 -23.14 -14.04
CA LYS A 321 -77.82 -22.08 -14.42
C LYS A 321 -78.51 -22.39 -15.75
N SER A 322 -77.76 -22.89 -16.74
CA SER A 322 -78.29 -23.24 -18.06
C SER A 322 -79.25 -24.44 -18.05
N ASN A 323 -79.08 -25.36 -17.07
CA ASN A 323 -79.96 -26.51 -16.89
C ASN A 323 -81.25 -26.19 -16.11
N GLY A 324 -81.29 -25.08 -15.37
CA GLY A 324 -82.48 -24.64 -14.62
C GLY A 324 -83.76 -24.54 -15.48
N PRO A 325 -83.74 -23.88 -16.65
CA PRO A 325 -84.88 -23.84 -17.57
C PRO A 325 -85.31 -25.22 -18.09
N ALA A 326 -84.36 -26.15 -18.31
CA ALA A 326 -84.69 -27.51 -18.74
C ALA A 326 -85.40 -28.29 -17.62
N LEU A 327 -84.97 -28.11 -16.36
CA LEU A 327 -85.65 -28.68 -15.20
C LEU A 327 -87.07 -28.10 -15.03
N ALA A 328 -87.21 -26.78 -15.12
CA ALA A 328 -88.52 -26.11 -15.08
C ALA A 328 -89.44 -26.62 -16.20
N GLY A 329 -88.93 -26.68 -17.44
CA GLY A 329 -89.67 -27.20 -18.59
C GLY A 329 -90.07 -28.67 -18.45
N GLY A 330 -89.22 -29.51 -17.84
CA GLY A 330 -89.56 -30.92 -17.57
C GLY A 330 -90.68 -31.06 -16.54
N VAL A 331 -90.67 -30.23 -15.49
CA VAL A 331 -91.76 -30.19 -14.50
C VAL A 331 -93.05 -29.65 -15.10
N ASP A 332 -92.97 -28.65 -15.98
CA ASP A 332 -94.11 -28.17 -16.77
C ASP A 332 -94.71 -29.26 -17.66
N GLN A 333 -93.88 -30.03 -18.37
CA GLN A 333 -94.35 -31.14 -19.19
C GLN A 333 -95.04 -32.22 -18.36
N TYR A 334 -94.48 -32.57 -17.21
CA TYR A 334 -95.10 -33.53 -16.29
C TYR A 334 -96.48 -33.03 -15.81
N PHE A 335 -96.59 -31.75 -15.47
CA PHE A 335 -97.86 -31.14 -15.09
C PHE A 335 -98.91 -31.16 -16.20
N ASP A 336 -98.51 -30.84 -17.44
CA ASP A 336 -99.44 -30.86 -18.58
C ASP A 336 -99.97 -32.28 -18.86
N VAL A 337 -99.14 -33.31 -18.67
CA VAL A 337 -99.58 -34.72 -18.78
C VAL A 337 -100.64 -35.03 -17.72
N ILE A 338 -100.40 -34.66 -16.47
CA ILE A 338 -101.37 -34.86 -15.37
C ILE A 338 -102.67 -34.13 -15.66
N LEU A 339 -102.58 -32.87 -16.06
CA LEU A 339 -103.73 -32.02 -16.35
C LEU A 339 -104.57 -32.59 -17.51
N THR A 340 -103.90 -33.16 -18.51
CA THR A 340 -104.55 -33.84 -19.64
C THR A 340 -105.30 -35.09 -19.16
N MET A 341 -104.68 -35.92 -18.33
CA MET A 341 -105.33 -37.10 -17.74
C MET A 341 -106.53 -36.72 -16.87
N ALA A 342 -106.38 -35.69 -16.02
CA ALA A 342 -107.43 -35.13 -15.19
C ALA A 342 -108.63 -34.67 -16.04
N SER A 343 -108.35 -33.92 -17.11
CA SER A 343 -109.37 -33.43 -18.05
C SER A 343 -110.12 -34.56 -18.73
N ALA A 344 -109.42 -35.60 -19.16
CA ALA A 344 -110.04 -36.78 -19.78
C ALA A 344 -110.97 -37.51 -18.79
N GLN A 345 -110.58 -37.64 -17.53
CA GLN A 345 -111.40 -38.29 -16.51
C GLN A 345 -112.64 -37.46 -16.12
N LEU A 346 -112.50 -36.14 -16.00
CA LEU A 346 -113.62 -35.23 -15.73
C LEU A 346 -114.64 -35.23 -16.88
N THR A 347 -114.17 -35.14 -18.12
CA THR A 347 -115.05 -35.18 -19.30
C THR A 347 -115.76 -36.51 -19.46
N ALA A 348 -115.10 -37.64 -19.16
CA ALA A 348 -115.75 -38.96 -19.10
C ALA A 348 -116.87 -39.03 -18.04
N SER A 349 -116.82 -38.16 -17.04
CA SER A 349 -117.80 -38.06 -15.96
C SER A 349 -118.86 -36.97 -16.21
N GLY A 350 -118.89 -36.38 -17.41
CA GLY A 350 -119.86 -35.34 -17.81
C GLY A 350 -119.55 -33.93 -17.32
N LEU A 351 -118.34 -33.71 -16.79
CA LEU A 351 -117.87 -32.40 -16.28
C LEU A 351 -117.01 -31.68 -17.33
N SER A 352 -116.79 -30.38 -17.11
CA SER A 352 -115.91 -29.56 -17.95
C SER A 352 -114.44 -29.98 -17.81
N ALA A 353 -113.69 -29.89 -18.92
CA ALA A 353 -112.24 -30.07 -18.92
C ALA A 353 -111.54 -28.98 -18.09
N VAL A 354 -110.34 -29.27 -17.62
CA VAL A 354 -109.57 -28.38 -16.75
C VAL A 354 -108.37 -27.76 -17.47
N THR A 355 -108.01 -26.56 -17.04
CA THR A 355 -106.82 -25.83 -17.50
C THR A 355 -105.90 -25.55 -16.32
N ARG A 356 -104.67 -25.09 -16.58
CA ARG A 356 -103.70 -24.72 -15.52
C ARG A 356 -104.27 -23.73 -14.50
N THR A 357 -105.21 -22.87 -14.91
CA THR A 357 -105.82 -21.85 -14.04
C THR A 357 -107.19 -22.25 -13.48
N THR A 358 -107.82 -23.30 -14.01
CA THR A 358 -109.18 -23.70 -13.63
C THR A 358 -109.26 -25.06 -12.95
N TYR A 359 -108.18 -25.85 -12.95
CA TYR A 359 -108.23 -27.22 -12.42
C TYR A 359 -108.66 -27.28 -10.96
N ARG A 360 -108.15 -26.37 -10.11
CA ARG A 360 -108.47 -26.35 -8.69
C ARG A 360 -109.96 -26.11 -8.47
N SER A 361 -110.48 -25.00 -8.99
CA SER A 361 -111.89 -24.63 -8.79
C SER A 361 -112.86 -25.62 -9.43
N VAL A 362 -112.54 -26.17 -10.60
CA VAL A 362 -113.39 -27.19 -11.27
C VAL A 362 -113.38 -28.51 -10.51
N ILE A 363 -112.22 -29.01 -10.09
CA ILE A 363 -112.12 -30.27 -9.33
C ILE A 363 -112.76 -30.12 -7.95
N GLU A 364 -112.49 -29.01 -7.24
CA GLU A 364 -113.10 -28.76 -5.93
C GLU A 364 -114.62 -28.60 -6.04
N THR A 365 -115.13 -27.85 -7.03
CA THR A 365 -116.58 -27.73 -7.26
C THR A 365 -117.21 -29.09 -7.59
N ALA A 366 -116.53 -29.91 -8.40
CA ALA A 366 -117.01 -31.25 -8.77
C ALA A 366 -117.05 -32.22 -7.57
N LEU A 367 -116.10 -32.11 -6.65
CA LEU A 367 -115.97 -33.01 -5.49
C LEU A 367 -116.80 -32.55 -4.28
N PHE A 368 -116.91 -31.24 -4.06
CA PHE A 368 -117.42 -30.66 -2.80
C PHE A 368 -118.62 -29.72 -2.99
N GLY A 369 -119.02 -29.41 -4.23
CA GLY A 369 -120.12 -28.47 -4.52
C GLY A 369 -119.77 -26.99 -4.28
N GLY A 370 -118.48 -26.67 -4.09
CA GLY A 370 -117.93 -25.33 -3.87
C GLY A 370 -116.43 -25.37 -3.57
N GLU A 371 -115.80 -24.20 -3.43
CA GLU A 371 -114.38 -24.08 -3.04
C GLU A 371 -114.16 -24.55 -1.59
N LEU A 372 -113.08 -25.30 -1.36
CA LEU A 372 -112.67 -25.68 -0.01
C LEU A 372 -111.98 -24.49 0.70
N PRO A 373 -112.13 -24.34 2.02
CA PRO A 373 -111.34 -23.38 2.81
C PRO A 373 -109.82 -23.57 2.63
N GLU A 374 -109.05 -22.49 2.51
CA GLU A 374 -107.62 -22.43 2.11
C GLU A 374 -106.60 -23.21 2.98
N THR A 375 -107.01 -23.89 4.06
CA THR A 375 -106.09 -24.53 5.01
C THR A 375 -106.44 -25.99 5.27
N TYR A 376 -106.21 -26.86 4.29
CA TYR A 376 -106.16 -28.30 4.55
C TYR A 376 -104.81 -28.87 4.11
N ALA A 377 -104.10 -29.54 5.03
CA ALA A 377 -102.95 -30.35 4.67
C ALA A 377 -103.42 -31.47 3.74
N ALA A 378 -102.60 -31.88 2.77
CA ALA A 378 -102.99 -32.85 1.75
C ALA A 378 -103.62 -34.11 2.35
N ASP A 379 -103.13 -34.63 3.47
CA ASP A 379 -103.65 -35.86 4.10
C ASP A 379 -105.06 -35.73 4.68
N ASP A 380 -105.50 -34.52 5.04
CA ASP A 380 -106.86 -34.28 5.55
C ASP A 380 -107.92 -34.25 4.43
N VAL A 381 -107.52 -34.02 3.18
CA VAL A 381 -108.47 -33.84 2.07
C VAL A 381 -109.27 -35.12 1.79
N TYR A 382 -108.67 -36.30 1.95
CA TYR A 382 -109.37 -37.59 1.81
C TYR A 382 -110.44 -37.80 2.88
N VAL A 383 -110.12 -37.47 4.14
CA VAL A 383 -111.02 -37.62 5.28
C VAL A 383 -112.18 -36.63 5.17
N VAL A 384 -111.88 -35.38 4.83
CA VAL A 384 -112.90 -34.33 4.60
C VAL A 384 -113.79 -34.70 3.42
N ALA A 385 -113.23 -35.16 2.30
CA ALA A 385 -114.00 -35.56 1.13
C ALA A 385 -114.98 -36.69 1.44
N ARG A 386 -114.52 -37.77 2.10
CA ARG A 386 -115.41 -38.87 2.48
C ARG A 386 -116.53 -38.38 3.40
N GLN A 387 -116.24 -37.49 4.33
CA GLN A 387 -117.23 -36.91 5.23
C GLN A 387 -118.25 -36.01 4.50
N GLN A 388 -117.82 -35.27 3.47
CA GLN A 388 -118.72 -34.48 2.63
C GLN A 388 -119.62 -35.35 1.77
N TYR A 389 -119.10 -36.41 1.14
CA TYR A 389 -119.93 -37.37 0.41
C TYR A 389 -120.98 -38.02 1.31
N LEU A 390 -120.61 -38.39 2.54
CA LEU A 390 -121.55 -38.88 3.54
C LEU A 390 -122.65 -37.83 3.82
N ASN A 391 -122.28 -36.58 4.09
CA ASN A 391 -123.25 -35.51 4.35
C ASN A 391 -124.23 -35.30 3.17
N ILE A 392 -123.70 -35.26 1.94
CA ILE A 392 -124.49 -35.07 0.73
C ILE A 392 -125.45 -36.23 0.53
N MET A 393 -124.97 -37.47 0.58
CA MET A 393 -125.83 -38.66 0.42
C MET A 393 -126.91 -38.76 1.47
N LEU A 394 -126.60 -38.44 2.73
CA LEU A 394 -127.59 -38.41 3.80
C LEU A 394 -128.63 -37.31 3.57
N ALA A 395 -128.22 -36.12 3.13
CA ALA A 395 -129.11 -34.99 2.88
C ALA A 395 -130.01 -35.17 1.65
N THR A 396 -129.53 -35.85 0.60
CA THR A 396 -130.32 -36.14 -0.61
C THR A 396 -131.09 -37.45 -0.52
N GLY A 397 -130.81 -38.27 0.51
CA GLY A 397 -131.11 -39.71 0.49
C GLY A 397 -130.16 -40.46 -0.46
N ILE A 398 -129.81 -41.71 -0.14
CA ILE A 398 -128.91 -42.52 -1.01
C ILE A 398 -129.59 -42.71 -2.36
N HIS A 399 -129.22 -41.93 -3.38
CA HIS A 399 -129.80 -42.00 -4.73
C HIS A 399 -131.34 -42.07 -4.74
N GLY A 400 -132.01 -41.43 -3.77
CA GLY A 400 -133.47 -41.48 -3.60
C GLY A 400 -134.05 -42.82 -3.08
N ALA A 401 -133.20 -43.79 -2.74
CA ALA A 401 -133.58 -45.11 -2.24
C ALA A 401 -133.94 -45.12 -0.74
N ILE A 402 -133.48 -44.12 0.02
CA ILE A 402 -133.88 -43.91 1.42
C ILE A 402 -134.25 -42.45 1.66
N ALA A 403 -135.09 -42.22 2.68
CA ALA A 403 -135.43 -40.87 3.11
C ALA A 403 -134.17 -40.12 3.57
N PRO A 404 -134.06 -38.82 3.27
CA PRO A 404 -133.01 -37.97 3.82
C PRO A 404 -132.92 -38.08 5.35
N MET A 405 -131.70 -38.09 5.90
CA MET A 405 -131.48 -38.13 7.34
C MET A 405 -130.32 -37.21 7.75
N SER A 406 -130.27 -36.81 9.02
CA SER A 406 -129.15 -35.98 9.50
C SER A 406 -127.91 -36.83 9.79
N LEU A 407 -126.72 -36.22 9.75
CA LEU A 407 -125.49 -36.88 10.15
C LEU A 407 -125.53 -37.36 11.60
N ALA A 408 -126.20 -36.61 12.48
CA ALA A 408 -126.39 -37.00 13.88
C ALA A 408 -127.25 -38.27 13.99
N ASP A 409 -128.31 -38.37 13.21
CA ASP A 409 -129.19 -39.54 13.20
C ASP A 409 -128.47 -40.77 12.64
N TYR A 410 -127.67 -40.61 11.58
CA TYR A 410 -126.83 -41.68 11.04
C TYR A 410 -125.82 -42.18 12.08
N LYS A 411 -125.16 -41.26 12.81
CA LYS A 411 -124.21 -41.60 13.88
C LYS A 411 -124.87 -42.31 15.06
N ASN A 412 -126.16 -42.09 15.27
CA ASN A 412 -126.95 -42.66 16.36
C ASN A 412 -127.67 -43.97 15.99
N LEU A 413 -127.47 -44.52 14.78
CA LEU A 413 -128.02 -45.82 14.39
C LEU A 413 -127.47 -46.93 15.30
N ASP A 414 -128.36 -47.74 15.87
CA ASP A 414 -128.01 -48.81 16.80
C ASP A 414 -127.43 -50.02 16.03
N PRO A 415 -126.13 -50.34 16.19
CA PRO A 415 -125.49 -51.43 15.48
C PRO A 415 -125.98 -52.82 15.93
N THR A 416 -126.71 -52.91 17.06
CA THR A 416 -127.29 -54.16 17.55
C THR A 416 -128.65 -54.47 16.94
N ASN A 417 -129.30 -53.48 16.28
CA ASN A 417 -130.54 -53.68 15.54
C ASN A 417 -130.23 -54.07 14.09
N PRO A 418 -130.65 -55.27 13.61
CA PRO A 418 -130.29 -55.77 12.28
C PRO A 418 -130.71 -54.86 11.12
N ALA A 419 -131.86 -54.19 11.23
CA ALA A 419 -132.35 -53.29 10.18
C ALA A 419 -131.57 -51.97 10.13
N GLN A 420 -131.18 -51.43 11.29
CA GLN A 420 -130.38 -50.20 11.37
C GLN A 420 -128.91 -50.47 11.01
N ALA A 421 -128.37 -51.64 11.38
CA ALA A 421 -127.03 -52.09 10.99
C ALA A 421 -126.92 -52.29 9.47
N ALA A 422 -127.93 -52.92 8.84
CA ALA A 422 -127.99 -53.07 7.39
C ALA A 422 -128.06 -51.70 6.68
N LEU A 423 -128.95 -50.80 7.15
CA LEU A 423 -129.05 -49.44 6.63
C LEU A 423 -127.72 -48.68 6.75
N LYS A 424 -127.05 -48.77 7.91
CA LYS A 424 -125.75 -48.15 8.12
C LYS A 424 -124.70 -48.72 7.15
N GLY A 425 -124.69 -50.04 6.95
CA GLY A 425 -123.81 -50.72 6.00
C GLY A 425 -124.05 -50.30 4.55
N ASP A 426 -125.32 -50.15 4.14
CA ASP A 426 -125.69 -49.69 2.80
C ASP A 426 -125.29 -48.22 2.57
N ILE A 427 -125.48 -47.36 3.59
CA ILE A 427 -124.98 -45.96 3.56
C ILE A 427 -123.45 -45.97 3.42
N ASP A 428 -122.74 -46.73 4.24
CA ASP A 428 -121.28 -46.79 4.22
C ASP A 428 -120.76 -47.32 2.88
N ALA A 429 -121.36 -48.38 2.32
CA ALA A 429 -120.98 -48.93 1.03
C ALA A 429 -121.26 -47.97 -0.13
N ALA A 430 -122.40 -47.26 -0.11
CA ALA A 430 -122.73 -46.25 -1.12
C ALA A 430 -121.76 -45.06 -1.06
N VAL A 431 -121.45 -44.59 0.15
CA VAL A 431 -120.46 -43.51 0.36
C VAL A 431 -119.08 -43.96 -0.08
N ASP A 432 -118.66 -45.18 0.26
CA ASP A 432 -117.37 -45.73 -0.17
C ASP A 432 -117.28 -45.92 -1.68
N ALA A 433 -118.37 -46.30 -2.35
CA ALA A 433 -118.42 -46.42 -3.81
C ALA A 433 -118.32 -45.06 -4.52
N ALA A 434 -119.05 -44.04 -4.02
CA ALA A 434 -118.97 -42.69 -4.57
C ALA A 434 -117.60 -42.04 -4.29
N TYR A 435 -117.12 -42.16 -3.06
CA TYR A 435 -115.78 -41.70 -2.69
C TYR A 435 -114.69 -42.44 -3.48
N GLY A 436 -114.82 -43.75 -3.69
CA GLY A 436 -113.90 -44.55 -4.51
C GLY A 436 -113.87 -44.11 -5.98
N SER A 437 -115.01 -43.67 -6.52
CA SER A 437 -115.11 -43.10 -7.87
C SER A 437 -114.47 -41.71 -7.96
N ALA A 438 -114.55 -40.92 -6.89
CA ALA A 438 -113.96 -39.59 -6.77
C ALA A 438 -112.46 -39.59 -6.41
N LYS A 439 -111.96 -40.68 -5.83
CA LYS A 439 -110.58 -40.80 -5.34
C LYS A 439 -109.51 -40.47 -6.39
N PRO A 440 -109.58 -40.93 -7.65
CA PRO A 440 -108.59 -40.55 -8.66
C PRO A 440 -108.50 -39.05 -8.92
N LEU A 441 -109.64 -38.32 -8.89
CA LEU A 441 -109.67 -36.87 -9.04
C LEU A 441 -109.01 -36.16 -7.85
N LEU A 442 -109.13 -36.75 -6.67
CA LEU A 442 -108.48 -36.25 -5.47
C LEU A 442 -106.97 -36.54 -5.45
N ASP A 443 -106.54 -37.69 -5.97
CA ASP A 443 -105.11 -38.01 -6.19
C ASP A 443 -104.48 -37.01 -7.17
N VAL A 444 -105.21 -36.66 -8.24
CA VAL A 444 -104.85 -35.60 -9.20
C VAL A 444 -104.75 -34.23 -8.51
N LEU A 445 -105.73 -33.85 -7.68
CA LEU A 445 -105.71 -32.55 -6.98
C LEU A 445 -104.47 -32.42 -6.09
N LYS A 446 -104.11 -33.49 -5.35
CA LYS A 446 -102.88 -33.52 -4.53
C LYS A 446 -101.62 -33.38 -5.38
N MET A 447 -101.54 -34.11 -6.48
CA MET A 447 -100.38 -34.08 -7.35
C MET A 447 -100.20 -32.72 -8.03
N LEU A 448 -101.30 -32.07 -8.43
CA LEU A 448 -101.30 -30.72 -8.98
C LEU A 448 -100.98 -29.66 -7.91
N ALA A 449 -101.35 -29.87 -6.65
CA ALA A 449 -100.95 -28.99 -5.55
C ALA A 449 -99.44 -29.09 -5.25
N GLY A 450 -98.86 -30.30 -5.30
CA GLY A 450 -97.41 -30.49 -5.14
C GLY A 450 -96.57 -29.85 -6.25
N TYR A 451 -97.15 -29.60 -7.42
CA TYR A 451 -96.46 -28.93 -8.52
C TYR A 451 -96.16 -27.45 -8.23
N ASP A 452 -97.07 -26.71 -7.60
CA ASP A 452 -96.84 -25.30 -7.25
C ASP A 452 -95.66 -25.16 -6.27
N GLU A 453 -95.54 -26.10 -5.33
CA GLU A 453 -94.43 -26.18 -4.39
C GLU A 453 -93.11 -26.50 -5.10
N ILE A 454 -93.11 -27.48 -6.01
CA ILE A 454 -91.92 -27.84 -6.81
C ILE A 454 -91.47 -26.67 -7.68
N ASN A 455 -92.39 -25.97 -8.35
CA ASN A 455 -92.08 -24.80 -9.16
C ASN A 455 -91.51 -23.65 -8.35
N THR A 456 -92.09 -23.39 -7.17
CA THR A 456 -91.56 -22.40 -6.24
C THR A 456 -90.14 -22.77 -5.82
N GLY A 457 -89.89 -24.05 -5.55
CA GLY A 457 -88.57 -24.60 -5.28
C GLY A 457 -87.59 -24.44 -6.44
N ILE A 458 -88.00 -24.73 -7.68
CA ILE A 458 -87.17 -24.59 -8.89
C ILE A 458 -86.85 -23.11 -9.16
N ALA A 459 -87.81 -22.20 -8.98
CA ALA A 459 -87.59 -20.77 -9.11
C ALA A 459 -86.57 -20.27 -8.07
N ALA A 460 -86.71 -20.69 -6.80
CA ALA A 460 -85.78 -20.36 -5.74
C ALA A 460 -84.38 -20.92 -6.02
N TYR A 461 -84.29 -22.18 -6.44
CA TYR A 461 -83.05 -22.84 -6.87
C TYR A 461 -82.37 -22.08 -8.01
N THR A 462 -83.10 -21.76 -9.09
CA THR A 462 -82.56 -21.08 -10.27
C THR A 462 -82.08 -19.66 -9.92
N ALA A 463 -82.82 -18.96 -9.05
CA ALA A 463 -82.40 -17.67 -8.53
C ALA A 463 -81.13 -17.79 -7.68
N GLY A 464 -81.04 -18.80 -6.81
CA GLY A 464 -79.85 -19.08 -5.99
C GLY A 464 -78.62 -19.38 -6.85
N VAL A 465 -78.76 -20.26 -7.84
CA VAL A 465 -77.69 -20.60 -8.80
C VAL A 465 -77.27 -19.38 -9.63
N SER A 466 -78.22 -18.52 -10.01
CA SER A 466 -77.90 -17.28 -10.72
C SER A 466 -77.07 -16.32 -9.88
N ARG A 467 -77.40 -16.16 -8.59
CA ARG A 467 -76.59 -15.34 -7.66
C ARG A 467 -75.20 -15.93 -7.46
N MET A 468 -75.11 -17.26 -7.26
CA MET A 468 -73.83 -17.97 -7.13
C MET A 468 -72.97 -17.81 -8.39
N SER A 469 -73.56 -17.98 -9.57
CA SER A 469 -72.87 -17.82 -10.85
C SER A 469 -72.32 -16.40 -11.02
N ASN A 470 -73.10 -15.37 -10.68
CA ASN A 470 -72.63 -13.99 -10.76
C ASN A 470 -71.49 -13.72 -9.75
N GLY A 471 -71.64 -14.15 -8.50
CA GLY A 471 -70.59 -13.98 -7.49
C GLY A 471 -69.28 -14.71 -7.83
N LEU A 472 -69.36 -15.86 -8.52
CA LEU A 472 -68.17 -16.56 -9.01
C LEU A 472 -67.51 -15.90 -10.23
N VAL A 473 -68.26 -15.11 -11.01
CA VAL A 473 -67.66 -14.25 -12.06
C VAL A 473 -66.92 -13.10 -11.41
N GLU A 474 -67.54 -12.40 -10.45
CA GLU A 474 -66.87 -11.31 -9.71
C GLU A 474 -65.62 -11.81 -8.97
N LEU A 475 -65.70 -12.98 -8.32
CA LEU A 475 -64.55 -13.60 -7.67
C LEU A 475 -63.46 -14.00 -8.68
N TYR A 476 -63.85 -14.47 -9.88
CA TYR A 476 -62.88 -14.81 -10.92
C TYR A 476 -62.10 -13.55 -11.36
N ASP A 477 -62.82 -12.46 -11.62
CA ASP A 477 -62.22 -11.20 -12.06
C ASP A 477 -61.29 -10.63 -10.97
N GLY A 478 -61.70 -10.65 -9.70
CA GLY A 478 -60.85 -10.21 -8.59
C GLY A 478 -59.63 -11.09 -8.34
N VAL A 479 -59.74 -12.42 -8.56
CA VAL A 479 -58.59 -13.32 -8.52
C VAL A 479 -57.66 -13.11 -9.72
N ASP A 480 -58.21 -12.67 -10.87
CA ASP A 480 -57.41 -12.33 -12.03
C ASP A 480 -56.55 -11.09 -11.77
N GLU A 481 -57.16 -10.02 -11.25
CA GLU A 481 -56.45 -8.80 -10.86
C GLU A 481 -55.38 -9.08 -9.78
N LEU A 482 -55.70 -9.95 -8.81
CA LEU A 482 -54.72 -10.41 -7.83
C LEU A 482 -53.56 -11.18 -8.47
N HIS A 483 -53.84 -12.03 -9.48
CA HIS A 483 -52.80 -12.76 -10.19
C HIS A 483 -51.86 -11.82 -10.93
N ASP A 484 -52.42 -10.85 -11.65
CA ASP A 484 -51.66 -9.85 -12.40
C ASP A 484 -50.78 -9.01 -11.45
N GLY A 485 -51.33 -8.50 -10.35
CA GLY A 485 -50.54 -7.74 -9.36
C GLY A 485 -49.43 -8.56 -8.68
N VAL A 486 -49.61 -9.88 -8.55
CA VAL A 486 -48.56 -10.79 -8.05
C VAL A 486 -47.49 -11.06 -9.11
N VAL A 487 -47.84 -11.07 -10.40
CA VAL A 487 -46.86 -11.14 -11.50
C VAL A 487 -46.02 -9.86 -11.52
N ASP A 488 -46.64 -8.68 -11.42
CA ASP A 488 -45.92 -7.41 -11.33
C ASP A 488 -44.97 -7.37 -10.12
N LEU A 489 -45.42 -7.88 -8.97
CA LEU A 489 -44.57 -8.03 -7.79
C LEU A 489 -43.39 -8.96 -8.07
N ALA A 490 -43.62 -10.11 -8.71
CA ALA A 490 -42.55 -11.06 -9.04
C ALA A 490 -41.50 -10.43 -9.96
N ASP A 491 -41.92 -9.67 -10.97
CA ASP A 491 -41.04 -8.94 -11.87
C ASP A 491 -40.23 -7.87 -11.11
N GLY A 492 -40.88 -7.06 -10.27
CA GLY A 492 -40.18 -6.08 -9.44
C GLY A 492 -39.18 -6.70 -8.46
N THR A 493 -39.49 -7.89 -7.91
CA THR A 493 -38.52 -8.62 -7.07
C THR A 493 -37.37 -9.23 -7.87
N SER A 494 -37.57 -9.53 -9.16
CA SER A 494 -36.47 -9.91 -10.04
C SER A 494 -35.54 -8.73 -10.29
N GLU A 495 -36.09 -7.56 -10.64
CA GLU A 495 -35.29 -6.35 -10.84
C GLU A 495 -34.50 -5.95 -9.59
N LEU A 496 -35.11 -6.05 -8.41
CA LEU A 496 -34.42 -5.81 -7.14
C LEU A 496 -33.25 -6.80 -6.93
N HIS A 497 -33.47 -8.09 -7.20
CA HIS A 497 -32.42 -9.10 -7.05
C HIS A 497 -31.27 -8.85 -8.02
N ASP A 498 -31.58 -8.54 -9.27
CA ASP A 498 -30.58 -8.28 -10.31
C ASP A 498 -29.77 -6.99 -9.96
N GLY A 499 -30.41 -5.95 -9.40
CA GLY A 499 -29.72 -4.76 -8.90
C GLY A 499 -28.86 -5.02 -7.64
N VAL A 500 -29.24 -5.98 -6.80
CA VAL A 500 -28.39 -6.42 -5.68
C VAL A 500 -27.22 -7.28 -6.17
N GLU A 501 -27.39 -8.04 -7.25
CA GLU A 501 -26.26 -8.73 -7.92
C GLU A 501 -25.21 -7.73 -8.42
N GLU A 502 -25.63 -6.63 -9.05
CA GLU A 502 -24.73 -5.54 -9.44
C GLU A 502 -24.04 -4.89 -8.22
N LEU A 503 -24.74 -4.77 -7.09
CA LEU A 503 -24.15 -4.26 -5.85
C LEU A 503 -23.09 -5.22 -5.28
N VAL A 504 -23.30 -6.54 -5.35
CA VAL A 504 -22.30 -7.55 -4.98
C VAL A 504 -21.03 -7.34 -5.80
N ASP A 505 -21.16 -7.21 -7.13
CA ASP A 505 -20.02 -6.96 -8.01
C ASP A 505 -19.30 -5.65 -7.66
N GLY A 506 -20.05 -4.56 -7.41
CA GLY A 506 -19.49 -3.29 -6.98
C GLY A 506 -18.73 -3.36 -5.64
N THR A 507 -19.23 -4.13 -4.67
CA THR A 507 -18.49 -4.34 -3.40
C THR A 507 -17.21 -5.16 -3.58
N LYS A 508 -17.16 -6.05 -4.58
CA LYS A 508 -15.94 -6.78 -4.93
C LYS A 508 -14.91 -5.84 -5.55
N GLU A 509 -15.31 -4.98 -6.49
CA GLU A 509 -14.43 -3.96 -7.06
C GLU A 509 -13.88 -3.00 -6.00
N LEU A 510 -14.73 -2.59 -5.05
CA LEU A 510 -14.29 -1.79 -3.90
C LEU A 510 -13.26 -2.53 -3.05
N ALA A 511 -13.50 -3.81 -2.74
CA ALA A 511 -12.56 -4.63 -1.96
C ALA A 511 -11.20 -4.79 -2.66
N ASP A 512 -11.22 -5.00 -3.98
CA ASP A 512 -10.01 -5.09 -4.80
C ASP A 512 -9.25 -3.75 -4.78
N GLY A 513 -9.94 -2.61 -4.96
CA GLY A 513 -9.31 -1.28 -4.89
C GLY A 513 -8.74 -0.93 -3.51
N VAL A 514 -9.39 -1.36 -2.42
CA VAL A 514 -8.87 -1.19 -1.06
C VAL A 514 -7.65 -2.08 -0.83
N ALA A 515 -7.59 -3.27 -1.42
CA ALA A 515 -6.39 -4.11 -1.37
C ALA A 515 -5.21 -3.45 -2.11
N GLU A 516 -5.44 -2.86 -3.28
CA GLU A 516 -4.40 -2.09 -4.00
C GLU A 516 -3.91 -0.89 -3.20
N LEU A 517 -4.82 -0.17 -2.53
CA LEU A 517 -4.46 0.93 -1.64
C LEU A 517 -3.61 0.44 -0.46
N ALA A 518 -3.96 -0.69 0.15
CA ALA A 518 -3.18 -1.28 1.24
C ALA A 518 -1.77 -1.65 0.80
N ASP A 519 -1.62 -2.26 -0.39
CA ASP A 519 -0.32 -2.60 -0.94
C ASP A 519 0.52 -1.34 -1.20
N GLY A 520 -0.08 -0.29 -1.78
CA GLY A 520 0.63 0.98 -2.02
C GLY A 520 1.02 1.72 -0.74
N VAL A 521 0.22 1.65 0.32
CA VAL A 521 0.57 2.24 1.62
C VAL A 521 1.66 1.43 2.32
N ASN A 522 1.68 0.11 2.19
CA ASN A 522 2.80 -0.71 2.69
C ASN A 522 4.11 -0.38 1.96
N GLU A 523 4.08 -0.20 0.63
CA GLU A 523 5.26 0.23 -0.12
C GLU A 523 5.75 1.61 0.31
N LEU A 524 4.82 2.54 0.61
CA LEU A 524 5.17 3.84 1.18
C LEU A 524 5.80 3.71 2.57
N ALA A 525 5.24 2.86 3.44
CA ALA A 525 5.75 2.61 4.79
C ALA A 525 7.16 2.01 4.75
N ASP A 526 7.40 1.04 3.88
CA ASP A 526 8.73 0.47 3.67
C ASP A 526 9.73 1.54 3.21
N GLY A 527 9.32 2.40 2.27
CA GLY A 527 10.16 3.49 1.75
C GLY A 527 10.47 4.59 2.78
N THR A 528 9.51 4.97 3.62
CA THR A 528 9.76 5.93 4.71
C THR A 528 10.62 5.32 5.82
N GLY A 529 10.45 4.02 6.09
CA GLY A 529 11.28 3.28 7.03
C GLY A 529 12.74 3.22 6.59
N GLU A 530 13.01 2.92 5.30
CA GLU A 530 14.36 2.94 4.73
C GLU A 530 14.97 4.35 4.80
N LEU A 531 14.20 5.39 4.44
CA LEU A 531 14.67 6.77 4.52
C LEU A 531 15.01 7.19 5.96
N ARG A 532 14.20 6.78 6.93
CA ARG A 532 14.45 7.01 8.36
C ARG A 532 15.72 6.31 8.83
N GLU A 533 15.94 5.06 8.42
CA GLU A 533 17.16 4.31 8.77
C GLU A 533 18.42 4.97 8.21
N GLU A 534 18.40 5.37 6.94
CA GLU A 534 19.54 6.01 6.27
C GLU A 534 19.86 7.41 6.82
N THR A 535 18.87 8.10 7.38
CA THR A 535 19.06 9.46 7.91
C THR A 535 19.34 9.51 9.40
N ALA A 536 19.08 8.43 10.15
CA ALA A 536 19.22 8.36 11.60
C ALA A 536 20.63 8.63 12.13
N THR A 537 21.67 8.42 11.32
CA THR A 537 23.08 8.66 11.69
C THR A 537 23.77 9.70 10.83
N LEU A 538 23.01 10.44 10.01
CA LEU A 538 23.56 11.36 9.03
C LEU A 538 24.42 12.47 9.67
N ASP A 539 24.04 12.96 10.86
CA ASP A 539 24.82 13.96 11.60
C ASP A 539 26.21 13.42 11.97
N ARG A 540 26.26 12.21 12.52
CA ARG A 540 27.52 11.54 12.89
C ARG A 540 28.36 11.21 11.66
N ASP A 541 27.74 10.67 10.62
CA ASP A 541 28.47 10.19 9.44
C ASP A 541 29.09 11.36 8.65
N ILE A 542 28.44 12.53 8.64
CA ILE A 542 29.01 13.78 8.10
C ILE A 542 30.22 14.22 8.93
N LEU A 543 30.09 14.28 10.26
CA LEU A 543 31.20 14.71 11.13
C LEU A 543 32.40 13.77 11.02
N ASP A 544 32.16 12.47 11.06
CA ASP A 544 33.21 11.46 10.92
C ASP A 544 33.90 11.56 9.54
N GLY A 545 33.13 11.84 8.48
CA GLY A 545 33.65 12.09 7.14
C GLY A 545 34.54 13.32 7.05
N ILE A 546 34.08 14.47 7.57
CA ILE A 546 34.85 15.72 7.57
C ILE A 546 36.13 15.56 8.40
N LYS A 547 36.01 14.99 9.60
CA LYS A 547 37.13 14.76 10.52
C LYS A 547 38.21 13.89 9.86
N LYS A 548 37.80 12.83 9.16
CA LYS A 548 38.72 11.92 8.46
C LYS A 548 39.50 12.62 7.36
N GLU A 549 38.85 13.44 6.53
CA GLU A 549 39.55 14.19 5.47
C GLU A 549 40.43 15.31 6.05
N PHE A 550 40.00 15.97 7.13
CA PHE A 550 40.82 16.95 7.83
C PHE A 550 42.10 16.32 8.42
N ASP A 551 41.96 15.22 9.19
CA ASP A 551 43.10 14.52 9.79
C ASP A 551 44.11 14.06 8.71
N LYS A 552 43.63 13.68 7.53
CA LYS A 552 44.45 13.31 6.37
C LYS A 552 45.23 14.49 5.81
N MET A 553 44.60 15.66 5.63
CA MET A 553 45.29 16.89 5.18
C MET A 553 46.36 17.34 6.19
N MET A 554 46.11 17.16 7.48
CA MET A 554 47.05 17.53 8.54
C MET A 554 48.19 16.51 8.71
N GLY A 555 48.21 15.44 7.91
CA GLY A 555 49.23 14.39 7.99
C GLY A 555 49.24 13.67 9.35
N LYS A 556 48.11 13.69 10.07
CA LYS A 556 48.01 13.12 11.42
C LYS A 556 48.18 11.60 11.33
N GLY A 557 49.14 11.07 12.09
CA GLY A 557 49.52 9.64 12.04
C GLY A 557 50.49 9.25 10.91
N LYS A 558 50.86 10.17 10.00
CA LYS A 558 51.96 9.92 9.05
C LYS A 558 53.32 10.25 9.68
N LYS A 559 54.26 9.29 9.60
CA LYS A 559 55.66 9.51 9.99
C LYS A 559 56.28 10.58 9.10
N ILE A 560 57.15 11.41 9.67
CA ILE A 560 57.94 12.36 8.91
C ILE A 560 59.13 11.60 8.31
N LEU A 561 59.19 11.55 6.98
CA LEU A 561 60.31 10.99 6.25
C LEU A 561 61.36 12.07 6.00
N SER A 562 62.62 11.66 5.83
CA SER A 562 63.70 12.55 5.39
C SER A 562 63.50 12.89 3.92
N PHE A 563 63.64 14.17 3.56
CA PHE A 563 63.53 14.61 2.16
C PHE A 563 64.72 14.11 1.33
N VAL A 564 65.92 14.06 1.92
CA VAL A 564 67.14 13.62 1.19
C VAL A 564 67.21 12.11 0.90
N SER A 565 66.56 11.26 1.70
CA SER A 565 66.52 9.81 1.47
C SER A 565 65.55 9.09 2.39
N GLY A 566 64.65 8.28 1.83
CA GLY A 566 63.78 7.37 2.59
C GLY A 566 64.50 6.23 3.32
N LYS A 567 65.83 6.08 3.16
CA LYS A 567 66.65 5.15 3.97
C LYS A 567 66.99 5.71 5.35
N ASN A 568 66.83 7.02 5.55
CA ASN A 568 67.02 7.65 6.84
C ASN A 568 65.87 7.26 7.77
N GLY A 569 66.19 7.09 9.06
CA GLY A 569 65.22 6.71 10.08
C GLY A 569 64.21 7.82 10.38
N GLU A 570 63.56 7.74 11.54
CA GLU A 570 62.58 8.75 11.95
C GLU A 570 63.22 10.13 12.07
N VAL A 571 62.68 11.09 11.31
CA VAL A 571 63.05 12.50 11.34
C VAL A 571 62.08 13.22 12.27
N SER A 572 62.58 14.04 13.20
CA SER A 572 61.76 14.79 14.15
C SER A 572 61.05 15.96 13.47
N THR A 573 61.71 16.63 12.52
CA THR A 573 61.16 17.75 11.76
C THR A 573 61.88 17.87 10.42
N VAL A 574 61.12 18.07 9.36
CA VAL A 574 61.61 18.60 8.09
C VAL A 574 61.05 20.01 7.93
N GLN A 575 61.86 20.95 7.48
CA GLN A 575 61.42 22.30 7.12
C GLN A 575 62.04 22.69 5.80
N PHE A 576 61.24 23.22 4.88
CA PHE A 576 61.76 23.83 3.66
C PHE A 576 61.87 25.33 3.88
N VAL A 577 63.01 25.92 3.54
CA VAL A 577 63.23 27.36 3.54
C VAL A 577 63.70 27.72 2.14
N MET A 578 62.81 28.30 1.35
CA MET A 578 63.06 28.65 -0.03
C MET A 578 63.11 30.16 -0.15
N GLN A 579 64.12 30.70 -0.83
CA GLN A 579 64.30 32.14 -0.97
C GLN A 579 64.69 32.50 -2.40
N THR A 580 64.07 33.55 -2.93
CA THR A 580 64.53 34.16 -4.19
C THR A 580 65.72 35.07 -3.95
N GLU A 581 66.29 35.62 -5.01
CA GLU A 581 67.13 36.81 -4.87
C GLU A 581 66.28 38.07 -4.60
N GLY A 582 66.91 39.13 -4.11
CA GLY A 582 66.30 40.46 -4.09
C GLY A 582 66.51 41.18 -5.42
N ILE A 583 65.59 42.05 -5.80
CA ILE A 583 65.70 42.90 -7.00
C ILE A 583 66.28 44.26 -6.56
N LYS A 584 67.44 44.66 -7.10
CA LYS A 584 68.21 45.87 -6.70
C LYS A 584 68.75 46.66 -7.90
N ILE A 585 69.00 47.96 -7.73
CA ILE A 585 69.44 48.92 -8.76
C ILE A 585 70.96 49.18 -8.63
N ASP A 586 71.82 48.16 -8.74
CA ASP A 586 73.21 48.27 -9.24
C ASP A 586 73.92 46.90 -9.21
N ASP A 587 74.65 46.58 -10.30
CA ASP A 587 75.59 45.46 -10.38
C ASP A 587 76.89 45.85 -9.65
N SER A 588 76.84 45.90 -8.32
CA SER A 588 78.03 45.59 -7.53
C SER A 588 77.83 44.23 -6.91
N ASP A 589 78.45 43.26 -7.55
CA ASP A 589 78.61 41.87 -7.11
C ASP A 589 79.42 41.84 -5.80
N THR A 590 78.87 42.36 -4.72
CA THR A 590 79.26 41.98 -3.36
C THR A 590 78.37 40.83 -2.96
N GLN A 591 78.59 39.69 -3.61
CA GLN A 591 78.18 38.42 -3.04
C GLN A 591 78.95 38.24 -1.72
N PRO A 592 78.34 37.69 -0.66
CA PRO A 592 79.12 36.83 0.21
C PRO A 592 79.68 35.69 -0.66
N ASP A 593 80.98 35.44 -0.58
CA ASP A 593 81.67 34.38 -1.33
C ASP A 593 81.10 33.01 -0.94
N TRP A 594 80.25 32.48 -1.82
CA TRP A 594 79.73 31.12 -1.76
C TRP A 594 80.18 30.31 -2.98
N THR A 595 81.38 30.59 -3.49
CA THR A 595 81.97 29.71 -4.49
C THR A 595 82.06 28.30 -3.91
N LEU A 596 81.52 27.30 -4.63
CA LEU A 596 81.91 25.91 -4.41
C LEU A 596 83.43 25.90 -4.28
N PRO A 597 84.03 25.33 -3.22
CA PRO A 597 85.47 25.22 -3.17
C PRO A 597 85.88 24.53 -4.46
N GLN A 598 86.54 25.28 -5.35
CA GLN A 598 86.99 24.77 -6.63
C GLN A 598 87.92 23.61 -6.29
N LEU A 599 87.41 22.37 -6.38
CA LEU A 599 88.19 21.16 -6.15
C LEU A 599 89.47 21.33 -6.94
N SER A 600 90.60 21.34 -6.22
CA SER A 600 91.88 21.55 -6.85
C SER A 600 92.07 20.49 -7.92
N PHE A 601 92.93 20.74 -8.91
CA PHE A 601 93.28 19.73 -9.90
C PHE A 601 93.63 18.37 -9.25
N TRP A 602 94.19 18.39 -8.03
CA TRP A 602 94.49 17.20 -7.24
C TRP A 602 93.26 16.51 -6.63
N ASP A 603 92.24 17.24 -6.19
CA ASP A 603 91.03 16.64 -5.64
C ASP A 603 90.18 15.95 -6.73
N ARG A 604 90.14 16.56 -7.93
CA ARG A 604 89.53 15.94 -9.12
C ARG A 604 90.33 14.71 -9.60
N LEU A 605 91.65 14.75 -9.52
CA LEU A 605 92.52 13.61 -9.85
C LEU A 605 92.32 12.45 -8.87
N VAL A 606 92.22 12.71 -7.56
CA VAL A 606 92.00 11.68 -6.53
C VAL A 606 90.61 11.05 -6.65
N ALA A 607 89.58 11.84 -6.99
CA ALA A 607 88.24 11.32 -7.26
C ALA A 607 88.21 10.32 -8.44
N LEU A 608 89.04 10.56 -9.47
CA LEU A 608 89.15 9.67 -10.65
C LEU A 608 89.75 8.29 -10.32
N PHE A 609 90.54 8.19 -9.24
CA PHE A 609 91.14 6.92 -8.78
C PHE A 609 90.37 6.24 -7.64
N LYS A 610 89.31 6.87 -7.11
CA LYS A 610 88.45 6.29 -6.07
C LYS A 610 87.18 5.62 -6.60
N ARG A 611 86.85 5.75 -7.90
CA ARG A 611 85.80 4.92 -8.54
C ARG A 611 86.36 3.52 -8.84
N LYS A 612 86.04 2.56 -7.96
CA LYS A 612 86.06 1.13 -8.24
C LYS A 612 84.72 0.54 -7.88
#